data_AF-C3KQ76-F1
#
_entry.id   AF-C3KQ76-F1
#
_cell.length_a   1.000
_cell.length_b   1.000
_cell.length_c   1.000
_cell.angle_alpha   90.00
_cell.angle_beta   90.00
_cell.angle_gamma   90.00
#
_symmetry.space_group_name_H-M   'P 1'
#
loop_
_entity.id
_entity.type
_entity.pdbx_description
1 polymer ?
#
loop_
_entity_poly.entity_id
_entity_poly.type
_entity_poly.pdbx_seq_one_letter_code
_entity_poly.pdbx_strand_id
1 'polypeptide(L)'
;MQYRILKSFIAPLLAVGLIYSGLPAHAKTNAAALVQTHLGNGRIGEAEEQLLAMTAATGGNADAHLGLGLVRSARAFEKLSQALYRVGFASKVGGYQALFGLHAPIPVNPDPQPVTYEEFRGMLATFIADLESADQALQAVGDKPAKLSVDLSVARFDWNGDGMLGPEDQFGMAISDINDAGSPKPFLVSFDTADAKWLRGYCNILMAVTKAWLSHDFSETWDFSFRLLFPRAVSTIAAAEGGDVHDNTLFGVEKQQADDLADLVTFLHTIRWPVQDKALWAEVRNHLKTVIALNRQTWTLIGKETDDDHEWLPGPRQKSGVLPSFNVTEERIEAWLGLLSRFEAALDGRLLIPHWRFSKGIDIAKLFDEPQSFDLILWVTGPAALPYLSEGPVMAGNEWNQILAIFEGNFAAYAFYFN
;
A
#
# COMPACT_ATOMS: atom_id res chain seq x y z
N MET A 1 26.14 -14.74 5.98
CA MET A 1 25.41 -15.58 5.00
C MET A 1 23.94 -15.17 4.81
N GLN A 2 23.39 -14.23 5.60
CA GLN A 2 22.01 -13.74 5.49
C GLN A 2 21.83 -12.44 4.67
N TYR A 3 22.89 -11.68 4.39
CA TYR A 3 22.86 -10.55 3.42
C TYR A 3 22.89 -11.00 1.95
N ARG A 4 22.68 -12.29 1.68
CA ARG A 4 22.94 -12.94 0.39
C ARG A 4 21.67 -13.28 -0.39
N ILE A 5 20.49 -13.21 0.24
CA ILE A 5 19.21 -13.48 -0.42
C ILE A 5 18.70 -12.25 -1.20
N LEU A 6 19.18 -11.04 -0.88
CA LEU A 6 18.94 -9.83 -1.69
C LEU A 6 20.11 -9.45 -2.62
N LYS A 7 21.27 -10.14 -2.53
CA LYS A 7 22.51 -9.83 -3.28
C LYS A 7 22.92 -10.90 -4.30
N SER A 8 22.01 -11.77 -4.71
CA SER A 8 22.34 -12.86 -5.63
C SER A 8 21.80 -12.67 -7.05
N PHE A 9 21.84 -11.46 -7.58
CA PHE A 9 21.80 -11.27 -9.04
C PHE A 9 22.63 -10.03 -9.36
N ILE A 10 23.85 -10.22 -9.87
CA ILE A 10 24.60 -9.33 -10.80
C ILE A 10 26.07 -9.77 -10.80
N ALA A 11 26.55 -10.16 -11.99
CA ALA A 11 27.80 -9.74 -12.64
C ALA A 11 28.30 -10.82 -13.65
N PRO A 12 29.05 -10.48 -14.72
CA PRO A 12 28.94 -9.33 -15.63
C PRO A 12 29.24 -9.69 -17.13
N LEU A 13 29.41 -8.64 -17.97
CA LEU A 13 30.07 -8.53 -19.32
C LEU A 13 29.10 -8.49 -20.52
N LEU A 14 29.26 -7.67 -21.57
CA LEU A 14 30.19 -6.58 -21.93
C LEU A 14 29.61 -5.79 -23.13
N ALA A 15 30.03 -4.53 -23.24
CA ALA A 15 29.86 -3.52 -24.29
C ALA A 15 29.53 -3.95 -25.75
N VAL A 16 28.69 -3.17 -26.44
CA VAL A 16 29.04 -2.29 -27.61
C VAL A 16 27.88 -1.31 -27.92
N GLY A 17 28.18 -0.02 -27.81
CA GLY A 17 28.02 1.01 -28.84
C GLY A 17 26.68 1.32 -29.55
N LEU A 18 26.30 2.61 -29.40
CA LEU A 18 25.94 3.58 -30.45
C LEU A 18 24.46 3.95 -30.70
N ILE A 19 24.24 5.26 -30.50
CA ILE A 19 23.34 6.19 -31.20
C ILE A 19 21.84 5.91 -31.07
N TYR A 20 21.22 6.51 -30.04
CA TYR A 20 19.82 6.91 -30.13
C TYR A 20 19.73 8.40 -30.43
N SER A 21 19.31 8.68 -31.66
CA SER A 21 18.84 9.96 -32.15
C SER A 21 17.78 10.55 -31.23
N GLY A 22 17.96 11.82 -30.87
CA GLY A 22 17.08 12.56 -29.98
C GLY A 22 15.63 12.59 -30.44
N LEU A 23 14.75 12.09 -29.58
CA LEU A 23 13.36 12.53 -29.52
C LEU A 23 13.30 13.84 -28.71
N PRO A 24 12.35 14.74 -29.00
CA PRO A 24 12.28 16.03 -28.34
C PRO A 24 12.02 15.82 -26.85
N ALA A 25 12.97 16.25 -26.01
CA ALA A 25 12.74 16.38 -24.59
C ALA A 25 11.52 17.29 -24.39
N HIS A 26 10.42 16.75 -23.85
CA HIS A 26 9.31 17.58 -23.41
C HIS A 26 9.85 18.60 -22.42
N ALA A 27 9.63 19.89 -22.68
CA ALA A 27 10.08 20.94 -21.78
C ALA A 27 9.47 20.71 -20.39
N LYS A 28 10.29 20.73 -19.34
CA LYS A 28 9.82 20.56 -17.96
C LYS A 28 8.68 21.54 -17.67
N THR A 29 7.53 20.99 -17.30
CA THR A 29 6.36 21.80 -16.94
C THR A 29 6.65 22.57 -15.65
N ASN A 30 5.98 23.72 -15.45
CA ASN A 30 6.14 24.48 -14.20
C ASN A 30 5.76 23.63 -12.97
N ALA A 31 4.79 22.72 -13.12
CA ALA A 31 4.40 21.78 -12.07
C ALA A 31 5.53 20.77 -11.78
N ALA A 32 6.16 20.18 -12.80
CA ALA A 32 7.27 19.25 -12.63
C ALA A 32 8.48 19.91 -11.96
N ALA A 33 8.83 21.13 -12.35
CA ALA A 33 9.91 21.88 -11.72
C ALA A 33 9.63 22.16 -10.23
N LEU A 34 8.40 22.58 -9.91
CA LEU A 34 7.97 22.82 -8.54
C LEU A 34 8.03 21.54 -7.69
N VAL A 35 7.42 20.45 -8.16
CA VAL A 35 7.44 19.16 -7.48
C VAL A 35 8.88 18.71 -7.25
N GLN A 36 9.74 18.77 -8.27
CA GLN A 36 11.14 18.38 -8.17
C GLN A 36 11.90 19.16 -7.07
N THR A 37 11.73 20.48 -7.02
CA THR A 37 12.39 21.35 -6.04
C THR A 37 11.93 21.02 -4.62
N HIS A 38 10.63 20.85 -4.41
CA HIS A 38 10.10 20.62 -3.08
C HIS A 38 10.35 19.19 -2.57
N LEU A 39 10.31 18.17 -3.45
CA LEU A 39 10.70 16.80 -3.12
C LEU A 39 12.14 16.72 -2.64
N GLY A 40 13.07 17.38 -3.35
CA GLY A 40 14.49 17.38 -2.99
C GLY A 40 14.80 18.04 -1.65
N ASN A 41 13.98 19.01 -1.26
CA ASN A 41 14.15 19.78 -0.03
C ASN A 41 13.28 19.27 1.14
N GLY A 42 12.55 18.17 0.96
CA GLY A 42 11.61 17.62 1.97
C GLY A 42 10.50 18.59 2.38
N ARG A 43 10.07 19.48 1.48
CA ARG A 43 9.06 20.52 1.73
C ARG A 43 7.76 20.22 0.99
N ILE A 44 7.25 19.00 1.13
CA ILE A 44 6.08 18.54 0.38
C ILE A 44 4.80 19.30 0.77
N GLY A 45 4.71 19.80 2.01
CA GLY A 45 3.61 20.69 2.43
C GLY A 45 3.58 22.00 1.65
N GLU A 46 4.72 22.66 1.46
CA GLU A 46 4.82 23.88 0.64
C GLU A 46 4.50 23.58 -0.85
N ALA A 47 4.89 22.40 -1.33
CA ALA A 47 4.57 21.96 -2.69
C ALA A 47 3.05 21.84 -2.89
N GLU A 48 2.35 21.26 -1.92
CA GLU A 48 0.89 21.11 -1.96
C GLU A 48 0.19 22.47 -2.08
N GLU A 49 0.56 23.44 -1.23
CA GLU A 49 -0.05 24.78 -1.23
C GLU A 49 0.13 25.49 -2.57
N GLN A 50 1.34 25.44 -3.13
CA GLN A 50 1.62 26.09 -4.40
C GLN A 50 0.96 25.37 -5.59
N LEU A 51 0.92 24.04 -5.59
CA LEU A 51 0.21 23.27 -6.62
C LEU A 51 -1.30 23.54 -6.57
N LEU A 52 -1.87 23.63 -5.36
CA LEU A 52 -3.28 24.00 -5.19
C LEU A 52 -3.55 25.40 -5.78
N ALA A 53 -2.68 26.38 -5.51
CA ALA A 53 -2.79 27.71 -6.11
C ALA A 53 -2.67 27.66 -7.65
N MET A 54 -1.77 26.83 -8.20
CA MET A 54 -1.63 26.64 -9.65
C MET A 54 -2.89 26.07 -10.30
N THR A 55 -3.55 25.11 -9.64
CA THR A 55 -4.81 24.52 -10.15
C THR A 55 -5.95 25.54 -10.22
N ALA A 56 -5.95 26.54 -9.34
CA ALA A 56 -6.96 27.60 -9.32
C ALA A 56 -6.66 28.75 -10.31
N ALA A 57 -5.38 29.05 -10.57
CA ALA A 57 -4.95 30.19 -11.38
C ALA A 57 -5.04 29.96 -12.89
N THR A 58 -5.08 28.71 -13.33
CA THR A 58 -5.14 28.33 -14.75
C THR A 58 -6.32 27.38 -14.96
N GLY A 59 -7.15 27.60 -15.98
CA GLY A 59 -8.40 26.85 -16.22
C GLY A 59 -8.22 25.34 -16.43
N GLY A 60 -7.98 24.61 -15.33
CA GLY A 60 -7.79 23.17 -15.28
C GLY A 60 -6.49 22.70 -15.92
N ASN A 61 -5.35 23.07 -15.32
CA ASN A 61 -4.03 22.52 -15.64
C ASN A 61 -3.91 21.08 -15.13
N ALA A 62 -3.96 20.11 -16.05
CA ALA A 62 -3.92 18.69 -15.74
C ALA A 62 -2.61 18.28 -15.06
N ASP A 63 -1.47 18.85 -15.46
CA ASP A 63 -0.17 18.59 -14.83
C ASP A 63 -0.14 19.07 -13.38
N ALA A 64 -0.77 20.22 -13.10
CA ALA A 64 -0.85 20.75 -11.73
C ALA A 64 -1.76 19.87 -10.85
N HIS A 65 -2.86 19.34 -11.39
CA HIS A 65 -3.71 18.39 -10.67
C HIS A 65 -3.01 17.04 -10.44
N LEU A 66 -2.27 16.53 -11.43
CA LEU A 66 -1.46 15.32 -11.30
C LEU A 66 -0.38 15.50 -10.21
N GLY A 67 0.37 16.60 -10.28
CA GLY A 67 1.35 16.97 -9.27
C GLY A 67 0.74 17.11 -7.87
N LEU A 68 -0.41 17.80 -7.75
CA LEU A 68 -1.11 17.97 -6.48
C LEU A 68 -1.53 16.62 -5.88
N GLY A 69 -2.07 15.73 -6.71
CA GLY A 69 -2.48 14.39 -6.31
C GLY A 69 -1.32 13.50 -5.84
N LEU A 70 -0.19 13.52 -6.57
CA LEU A 70 1.04 12.84 -6.19
C LEU A 70 1.58 13.36 -4.84
N VAL A 71 1.68 14.67 -4.68
CA VAL A 71 2.16 15.30 -3.45
C VAL A 71 1.24 14.99 -2.27
N ARG A 72 -0.09 15.08 -2.43
CA ARG A 72 -1.04 14.74 -1.38
C ARG A 72 -0.97 13.26 -0.98
N SER A 73 -0.79 12.38 -1.95
CA SER A 73 -0.61 10.95 -1.68
C SER A 73 0.64 10.71 -0.84
N ALA A 74 1.78 11.30 -1.25
CA ALA A 74 3.03 11.19 -0.51
C ALA A 74 2.92 11.79 0.91
N ARG A 75 2.23 12.92 1.04
CA ARG A 75 1.97 13.56 2.34
C ARG A 75 1.06 12.74 3.25
N ALA A 76 0.09 12.01 2.71
CA ALA A 76 -0.74 11.08 3.49
C ALA A 76 0.13 10.00 4.15
N PHE A 77 1.09 9.44 3.41
CA PHE A 77 2.04 8.45 3.95
C PHE A 77 3.02 9.06 4.95
N GLU A 78 3.57 10.25 4.67
CA GLU A 78 4.46 10.95 5.60
C GLU A 78 3.75 11.19 6.95
N LYS A 79 2.54 11.77 6.94
CA LYS A 79 1.74 11.98 8.16
C LYS A 79 1.42 10.69 8.90
N LEU A 80 1.07 9.62 8.19
CA LEU A 80 0.83 8.31 8.81
C LEU A 80 2.12 7.77 9.45
N SER A 81 3.26 7.85 8.76
CA SER A 81 4.57 7.45 9.29
C SER A 81 4.90 8.22 10.57
N GLN A 82 4.76 9.55 10.55
CA GLN A 82 5.01 10.40 11.72
C GLN A 82 4.08 10.05 12.90
N ALA A 83 2.80 9.81 12.62
CA ALA A 83 1.84 9.40 13.65
C ALA A 83 2.21 8.05 14.27
N LEU A 84 2.60 7.07 13.45
CA LEU A 84 3.04 5.74 13.88
C LEU A 84 4.39 5.78 14.62
N TYR A 85 5.35 6.58 14.15
CA TYR A 85 6.63 6.82 14.81
C TYR A 85 6.41 7.39 16.21
N ARG A 86 5.58 8.44 16.34
CA ARG A 86 5.28 9.10 17.61
C ARG A 86 4.80 8.12 18.69
N VAL A 87 4.03 7.09 18.32
CA VAL A 87 3.49 6.09 19.26
C VAL A 87 4.25 4.77 19.27
N GLY A 88 5.40 4.72 18.58
CA GLY A 88 6.32 3.59 18.62
C GLY A 88 5.82 2.35 17.90
N PHE A 89 5.10 2.51 16.79
CA PHE A 89 4.74 1.37 15.96
C PHE A 89 5.97 0.52 15.64
N ALA A 90 5.85 -0.78 15.83
CA ALA A 90 6.87 -1.76 15.48
C ALA A 90 8.23 -1.60 16.20
N SER A 91 8.30 -0.94 17.36
CA SER A 91 9.57 -0.78 18.08
C SER A 91 10.01 -2.00 18.92
N LYS A 92 9.10 -2.94 19.21
CA LYS A 92 9.43 -4.25 19.83
C LYS A 92 9.81 -5.34 18.81
N VAL A 93 9.91 -5.01 17.52
CA VAL A 93 9.87 -6.03 16.45
C VAL A 93 11.19 -6.79 16.34
N GLY A 94 12.25 -6.48 17.10
CA GLY A 94 13.50 -7.26 17.14
C GLY A 94 13.30 -8.80 17.27
N GLY A 95 12.29 -9.26 18.02
CA GLY A 95 11.95 -10.69 18.13
C GLY A 95 11.17 -11.26 16.94
N TYR A 96 10.28 -10.47 16.32
CA TYR A 96 9.37 -10.92 15.26
C TYR A 96 9.87 -10.63 13.83
N GLN A 97 10.77 -9.64 13.65
CA GLN A 97 11.47 -9.36 12.38
C GLN A 97 12.26 -10.59 11.95
N ALA A 98 12.84 -11.32 12.91
CA ALA A 98 13.55 -12.57 12.65
C ALA A 98 12.60 -13.71 12.25
N LEU A 99 11.37 -13.73 12.78
CA LEU A 99 10.38 -14.80 12.52
C LEU A 99 9.65 -14.61 11.18
N PHE A 100 9.36 -13.36 10.79
CA PHE A 100 8.58 -13.03 9.59
C PHE A 100 9.35 -12.27 8.49
N GLY A 101 10.60 -11.88 8.72
CA GLY A 101 11.43 -11.15 7.75
C GLY A 101 10.96 -9.73 7.44
N LEU A 102 10.05 -9.17 8.25
CA LEU A 102 9.40 -7.88 8.01
C LEU A 102 10.21 -6.73 8.63
N HIS A 103 10.95 -5.97 7.83
CA HIS A 103 11.53 -4.71 8.30
C HIS A 103 10.47 -3.61 8.11
N ALA A 104 10.00 -3.01 9.20
CA ALA A 104 9.22 -1.78 9.10
C ALA A 104 10.15 -0.67 8.59
N PRO A 105 9.77 0.08 7.54
CA PRO A 105 10.60 1.16 6.99
C PRO A 105 10.58 2.43 7.86
N ILE A 106 10.01 2.36 9.06
CA ILE A 106 9.90 3.49 9.99
C ILE A 106 11.03 3.35 11.03
N PRO A 107 11.79 4.43 11.30
CA PRO A 107 12.79 4.44 12.37
C PRO A 107 12.20 4.01 13.73
N VAL A 108 13.02 3.40 14.58
CA VAL A 108 12.58 3.03 15.93
C VAL A 108 12.55 4.29 16.80
N ASN A 109 11.38 4.65 17.32
CA ASN A 109 11.25 5.72 18.29
C ASN A 109 11.77 5.26 19.67
N PRO A 110 12.82 5.90 20.23
CA PRO A 110 13.39 5.50 21.52
C PRO A 110 12.52 5.85 22.73
N ASP A 111 11.62 6.82 22.61
CA ASP A 111 10.69 7.24 23.68
C ASP A 111 9.29 7.46 23.10
N PRO A 112 8.55 6.38 22.80
CA PRO A 112 7.22 6.51 22.24
C PRO A 112 6.25 7.15 23.23
N GLN A 113 5.24 7.84 22.71
CA GLN A 113 4.14 8.37 23.51
C GLN A 113 3.11 7.26 23.77
N PRO A 114 2.39 7.30 24.91
CA PRO A 114 1.22 6.46 25.11
C PRO A 114 0.18 6.70 24.01
N VAL A 115 -0.56 5.66 23.67
CA VAL A 115 -1.66 5.72 22.70
C VAL A 115 -2.85 4.92 23.22
N THR A 116 -4.05 5.45 23.03
CA THR A 116 -5.32 4.79 23.33
C THR A 116 -5.96 4.23 22.06
N TYR A 117 -6.93 3.34 22.22
CA TYR A 117 -7.72 2.77 21.11
C TYR A 117 -8.33 3.86 20.22
N GLU A 118 -8.95 4.87 20.82
CA GLU A 118 -9.61 5.96 20.08
C GLU A 118 -8.60 6.86 19.36
N GLU A 119 -7.43 7.12 19.95
CA GLU A 119 -6.37 7.88 19.29
C GLU A 119 -5.83 7.14 18.07
N PHE A 120 -5.63 5.83 18.16
CA PHE A 120 -5.21 5.02 17.01
C PHE A 120 -6.27 4.99 15.91
N ARG A 121 -7.55 4.82 16.26
CA ARG A 121 -8.66 4.96 15.30
C ARG A 121 -8.68 6.34 14.64
N GLY A 122 -8.38 7.39 15.40
CA GLY A 122 -8.23 8.76 14.89
C GLY A 122 -7.10 8.92 13.87
N MET A 123 -5.97 8.22 14.05
CA MET A 123 -4.89 8.20 13.06
C MET A 123 -5.35 7.57 11.74
N LEU A 124 -6.04 6.43 11.82
CA LEU A 124 -6.61 5.75 10.64
C LEU A 124 -7.66 6.62 9.93
N ALA A 125 -8.50 7.32 10.68
CA ALA A 125 -9.50 8.24 10.10
C ALA A 125 -8.85 9.43 9.40
N THR A 126 -7.78 9.98 9.98
CA THR A 126 -6.98 11.06 9.35
C THR A 126 -6.36 10.57 8.05
N PHE A 127 -5.81 9.36 8.03
CA PHE A 127 -5.23 8.77 6.82
C PHE A 127 -6.25 8.59 5.70
N ILE A 128 -7.47 8.13 6.02
CA ILE A 128 -8.58 8.10 5.04
C ILE A 128 -8.85 9.49 4.46
N ALA A 129 -8.99 10.51 5.30
CA ALA A 129 -9.28 11.87 4.83
C ALA A 129 -8.17 12.44 3.94
N ASP A 130 -6.90 12.16 4.26
CA ASP A 130 -5.76 12.56 3.43
C ASP A 130 -5.76 11.82 2.08
N LEU A 131 -6.10 10.52 2.04
CA LEU A 131 -6.25 9.74 0.80
C LEU A 131 -7.44 10.22 -0.05
N GLU A 132 -8.57 10.58 0.57
CA GLU A 132 -9.73 11.14 -0.13
C GLU A 132 -9.36 12.49 -0.79
N SER A 133 -8.59 13.33 -0.10
CA SER A 133 -8.09 14.60 -0.63
C SER A 133 -7.12 14.41 -1.82
N ALA A 134 -6.31 13.34 -1.79
CA ALA A 134 -5.44 12.95 -2.89
C ALA A 134 -6.23 12.43 -4.10
N ASP A 135 -7.17 11.51 -3.88
CA ASP A 135 -8.05 10.96 -4.93
C ASP A 135 -8.84 12.08 -5.63
N GLN A 136 -9.38 13.04 -4.89
CA GLN A 136 -10.09 14.20 -5.45
C GLN A 136 -9.18 15.06 -6.35
N ALA A 137 -7.93 15.30 -5.95
CA ALA A 137 -6.97 16.05 -6.76
C ALA A 137 -6.62 15.31 -8.06
N LEU A 138 -6.40 14.00 -7.98
CA LEU A 138 -6.14 13.15 -9.15
C LEU A 138 -7.37 13.01 -10.05
N GLN A 139 -8.58 12.96 -9.49
CA GLN A 139 -9.82 12.90 -10.25
C GLN A 139 -9.98 14.14 -11.15
N ALA A 140 -9.53 15.30 -10.67
CA ALA A 140 -9.59 16.56 -11.41
C ALA A 140 -8.66 16.62 -12.64
N VAL A 141 -7.71 15.69 -12.79
CA VAL A 141 -6.96 15.48 -14.05
C VAL A 141 -7.93 15.14 -15.19
N GLY A 142 -8.97 14.35 -14.89
CA GLY A 142 -9.96 13.90 -15.87
C GLY A 142 -9.34 12.98 -16.93
N ASP A 143 -9.67 13.24 -18.20
CA ASP A 143 -9.13 12.53 -19.36
C ASP A 143 -8.21 13.45 -20.20
N LYS A 144 -7.79 14.59 -19.62
CA LYS A 144 -6.86 15.51 -20.26
C LYS A 144 -5.46 14.91 -20.25
N PRO A 145 -4.64 15.13 -21.30
CA PRO A 145 -3.23 14.79 -21.26
C PRO A 145 -2.54 15.53 -20.11
N ALA A 146 -1.85 14.78 -19.26
CA ALA A 146 -0.98 15.29 -18.22
C ALA A 146 0.40 14.63 -18.35
N LYS A 147 1.47 15.35 -18.02
CA LYS A 147 2.82 14.79 -17.90
C LYS A 147 3.60 15.47 -16.78
N LEU A 148 4.20 14.67 -15.90
CA LEU A 148 5.00 15.13 -14.78
C LEU A 148 6.28 14.28 -14.67
N SER A 149 7.38 14.79 -15.23
CA SER A 149 8.68 14.13 -15.15
C SER A 149 9.49 14.60 -13.94
N VAL A 150 9.78 13.69 -13.02
CA VAL A 150 10.50 13.94 -11.76
C VAL A 150 11.56 12.87 -11.50
N ASP A 151 12.64 13.27 -10.86
CA ASP A 151 13.63 12.38 -10.27
C ASP A 151 13.21 12.06 -8.83
N LEU A 152 12.81 10.82 -8.55
CA LEU A 152 12.43 10.39 -7.20
C LEU A 152 13.65 10.06 -6.32
N SER A 153 14.85 9.91 -6.89
CA SER A 153 16.05 9.58 -6.10
C SER A 153 16.45 10.70 -5.14
N VAL A 154 16.03 11.93 -5.44
CA VAL A 154 16.28 13.10 -4.60
C VAL A 154 15.19 13.31 -3.55
N ALA A 155 14.06 12.60 -3.63
CA ALA A 155 12.96 12.82 -2.71
C ALA A 155 13.39 12.60 -1.25
N ARG A 156 12.93 13.51 -0.40
CA ARG A 156 13.14 13.51 1.04
C ARG A 156 11.79 13.57 1.74
N PHE A 157 11.61 12.78 2.79
CA PHE A 157 10.39 12.76 3.60
C PHE A 157 10.79 12.73 5.07
N ASP A 158 10.21 13.61 5.87
CA ASP A 158 10.45 13.65 7.32
C ASP A 158 9.66 12.51 7.98
N TRP A 159 10.24 11.30 8.00
CA TRP A 159 9.51 10.11 8.43
C TRP A 159 9.18 10.10 9.92
N ASN A 160 10.01 10.77 10.72
CA ASN A 160 9.94 10.78 12.18
C ASN A 160 9.20 12.02 12.74
N GLY A 161 9.04 13.07 11.92
CA GLY A 161 8.30 14.29 12.25
C GLY A 161 9.07 15.27 13.12
N ASP A 162 10.41 15.22 13.13
CA ASP A 162 11.25 16.11 13.95
C ASP A 162 11.55 17.46 13.28
N GLY A 163 11.14 17.63 12.01
CA GLY A 163 11.34 18.84 11.21
C GLY A 163 12.75 19.02 10.68
N MET A 164 13.63 18.02 10.81
CA MET A 164 15.01 18.01 10.32
C MET A 164 15.19 16.87 9.32
N LEU A 165 15.83 17.15 8.18
CA LEU A 165 16.15 16.10 7.21
C LEU A 165 17.46 15.41 7.56
N GLY A 166 17.38 14.13 7.89
CA GLY A 166 18.49 13.22 8.13
C GLY A 166 18.84 12.34 6.92
N PRO A 167 19.93 11.55 7.00
CA PRO A 167 20.27 10.54 6.00
C PRO A 167 19.17 9.48 5.77
N GLU A 168 18.40 9.16 6.80
CA GLU A 168 17.27 8.21 6.80
C GLU A 168 16.08 8.68 5.97
N ASP A 169 15.95 9.99 5.75
CA ASP A 169 14.83 10.60 5.03
C ASP A 169 14.98 10.51 3.52
N GLN A 170 16.09 9.96 3.03
CA GLN A 170 16.37 9.81 1.61
C GLN A 170 15.63 8.62 0.99
N PHE A 171 14.50 8.91 0.35
CA PHE A 171 13.70 7.90 -0.36
C PHE A 171 14.49 7.17 -1.45
N GLY A 172 15.37 7.87 -2.17
CA GLY A 172 16.23 7.26 -3.20
C GLY A 172 17.10 6.10 -2.70
N MET A 173 17.47 6.06 -1.42
CA MET A 173 18.22 4.93 -0.86
C MET A 173 17.43 3.62 -0.85
N ALA A 174 16.10 3.70 -0.86
CA ALA A 174 15.21 2.55 -0.86
C ALA A 174 14.82 2.08 -2.27
N ILE A 175 14.77 2.99 -3.25
CA ILE A 175 14.18 2.71 -4.57
C ILE A 175 15.17 2.75 -5.74
N SER A 176 16.33 3.40 -5.59
CA SER A 176 17.31 3.56 -6.66
C SER A 176 18.45 2.55 -6.56
N ASP A 177 19.03 2.22 -7.71
CA ASP A 177 20.37 1.65 -7.76
C ASP A 177 21.37 2.56 -7.03
N ILE A 178 22.26 1.97 -6.24
CA ILE A 178 23.32 2.70 -5.55
C ILE A 178 24.59 2.71 -6.42
N ASN A 179 25.24 3.87 -6.53
CA ASN A 179 26.50 4.02 -7.25
C ASN A 179 27.71 3.63 -6.37
N ASP A 180 28.91 3.59 -6.96
CA ASP A 180 30.14 3.22 -6.26
C ASP A 180 30.50 4.15 -5.08
N ALA A 181 29.95 5.36 -5.07
CA ALA A 181 30.13 6.35 -4.00
C ALA A 181 29.09 6.19 -2.86
N GLY A 182 28.18 5.23 -2.95
CA GLY A 182 27.14 4.99 -1.93
C GLY A 182 25.91 5.90 -2.06
N SER A 183 25.79 6.68 -3.14
CA SER A 183 24.65 7.55 -3.40
C SER A 183 23.66 6.90 -4.38
N PRO A 184 22.35 7.21 -4.28
CA PRO A 184 21.39 6.69 -5.23
C PRO A 184 21.60 7.32 -6.61
N LYS A 185 21.49 6.51 -7.65
CA LYS A 185 21.44 6.97 -9.04
C LYS A 185 20.10 7.65 -9.31
N PRO A 186 20.04 8.57 -10.29
CA PRO A 186 18.79 9.18 -10.74
C PRO A 186 17.71 8.13 -11.02
N PHE A 187 16.53 8.34 -10.46
CA PHE A 187 15.35 7.51 -10.69
C PHE A 187 14.30 8.40 -11.33
N LEU A 188 14.45 8.59 -12.64
CA LEU A 188 13.57 9.45 -13.44
C LEU A 188 12.28 8.69 -13.73
N VAL A 189 11.16 9.34 -13.48
CA VAL A 189 9.81 8.83 -13.78
C VAL A 189 9.03 9.93 -14.48
N SER A 190 8.32 9.61 -15.55
CA SER A 190 7.41 10.55 -16.20
C SER A 190 5.97 10.12 -16.05
N PHE A 191 5.36 10.60 -14.97
CA PHE A 191 3.95 10.29 -14.69
C PHE A 191 3.03 10.93 -15.71
N ASP A 192 1.94 10.25 -16.06
CA ASP A 192 0.94 10.76 -17.00
C ASP A 192 -0.51 10.59 -16.51
N THR A 193 -1.47 10.73 -17.45
CA THR A 193 -2.90 10.57 -17.17
C THR A 193 -3.27 9.14 -16.75
N ALA A 194 -2.61 8.11 -17.29
CA ALA A 194 -2.84 6.73 -16.87
C ALA A 194 -2.36 6.51 -15.44
N ASP A 195 -1.20 7.07 -15.10
CA ASP A 195 -0.67 7.02 -13.73
C ASP A 195 -1.56 7.74 -12.72
N ALA A 196 -2.25 8.81 -13.14
CA ALA A 196 -3.26 9.45 -12.31
C ALA A 196 -4.38 8.47 -11.95
N LYS A 197 -4.88 7.67 -12.90
CA LYS A 197 -5.95 6.67 -12.63
C LYS A 197 -5.44 5.51 -11.78
N TRP A 198 -4.21 5.06 -12.03
CA TRP A 198 -3.52 4.05 -11.22
C TRP A 198 -3.40 4.50 -9.76
N LEU A 199 -2.88 5.71 -9.52
CA LEU A 199 -2.70 6.21 -8.15
C LEU A 199 -4.03 6.43 -7.42
N ARG A 200 -5.09 6.79 -8.14
CA ARG A 200 -6.46 6.80 -7.59
C ARG A 200 -6.92 5.40 -7.16
N GLY A 201 -6.61 4.38 -7.95
CA GLY A 201 -6.83 2.98 -7.59
C GLY A 201 -6.14 2.65 -6.27
N TYR A 202 -4.87 3.05 -6.14
CA TYR A 202 -4.10 2.93 -4.90
C TYR A 202 -4.71 3.66 -3.69
N CYS A 203 -5.16 4.91 -3.85
CA CYS A 203 -5.88 5.61 -2.79
C CYS A 203 -7.13 4.83 -2.37
N ASN A 204 -7.91 4.33 -3.34
CA ASN A 204 -9.15 3.61 -3.07
C ASN A 204 -8.94 2.24 -2.41
N ILE A 205 -7.91 1.47 -2.78
CA ILE A 205 -7.63 0.20 -2.10
C ILE A 205 -7.16 0.42 -0.66
N LEU A 206 -6.34 1.44 -0.41
CA LEU A 206 -5.89 1.80 0.94
C LEU A 206 -7.07 2.30 1.79
N MET A 207 -7.93 3.16 1.24
CA MET A 207 -9.17 3.57 1.89
C MET A 207 -10.06 2.36 2.20
N ALA A 208 -10.22 1.41 1.28
CA ALA A 208 -11.01 0.20 1.51
C ALA A 208 -10.48 -0.61 2.70
N VAL A 209 -9.15 -0.83 2.78
CA VAL A 209 -8.52 -1.57 3.88
C VAL A 209 -8.65 -0.81 5.21
N THR A 210 -8.39 0.49 5.21
CA THR A 210 -8.48 1.30 6.44
C THR A 210 -9.94 1.46 6.92
N LYS A 211 -10.90 1.64 6.01
CA LYS A 211 -12.34 1.67 6.33
C LYS A 211 -12.83 0.30 6.79
N ALA A 212 -12.31 -0.80 6.25
CA ALA A 212 -12.58 -2.14 6.77
C ALA A 212 -12.17 -2.24 8.25
N TRP A 213 -10.96 -1.80 8.62
CA TRP A 213 -10.54 -1.75 10.03
C TRP A 213 -11.48 -0.88 10.89
N LEU A 214 -11.75 0.35 10.47
CA LEU A 214 -12.58 1.27 11.25
C LEU A 214 -14.05 0.89 11.34
N SER A 215 -14.57 0.14 10.36
CA SER A 215 -15.95 -0.36 10.40
C SER A 215 -16.17 -1.44 11.46
N HIS A 216 -15.09 -2.00 11.99
CA HIS A 216 -15.11 -3.02 13.03
C HIS A 216 -14.67 -2.45 14.38
N ASP A 217 -15.19 -3.06 15.45
CA ASP A 217 -14.69 -2.86 16.80
C ASP A 217 -13.58 -3.87 17.10
N PHE A 218 -12.35 -3.39 17.21
CA PHE A 218 -11.18 -4.20 17.56
C PHE A 218 -10.63 -3.84 18.95
N SER A 219 -11.47 -3.26 19.82
CA SER A 219 -11.12 -2.90 21.20
C SER A 219 -10.63 -4.10 22.02
N GLU A 220 -11.20 -5.29 21.83
CA GLU A 220 -10.73 -6.48 22.54
C GLU A 220 -9.30 -6.85 22.15
N THR A 221 -8.96 -6.87 20.86
CA THR A 221 -7.59 -7.11 20.41
C THR A 221 -6.66 -6.00 20.88
N TRP A 222 -7.14 -4.76 20.90
CA TRP A 222 -6.39 -3.63 21.43
C TRP A 222 -6.01 -3.86 22.90
N ASP A 223 -7.00 -4.19 23.72
CA ASP A 223 -6.87 -4.32 25.18
C ASP A 223 -5.95 -5.45 25.62
N PHE A 224 -5.75 -6.46 24.78
CA PHE A 224 -5.01 -7.66 25.13
C PHE A 224 -3.77 -7.93 24.29
N SER A 225 -3.58 -7.28 23.14
CA SER A 225 -2.51 -7.70 22.21
C SER A 225 -1.82 -6.58 21.44
N PHE A 226 -2.37 -5.37 21.35
CA PHE A 226 -1.74 -4.31 20.55
C PHE A 226 -0.43 -3.79 21.13
N ARG A 227 -0.09 -4.16 22.37
CA ARG A 227 1.25 -3.93 22.94
C ARG A 227 2.40 -4.59 22.14
N LEU A 228 2.08 -5.59 21.31
CA LEU A 228 2.99 -6.18 20.32
C LEU A 228 3.49 -5.15 19.32
N LEU A 229 2.58 -4.28 18.90
CA LEU A 229 2.81 -3.28 17.86
C LEU A 229 3.17 -1.92 18.46
N PHE A 230 2.61 -1.60 19.63
CA PHE A 230 2.75 -0.30 20.30
C PHE A 230 3.18 -0.50 21.75
N PRO A 231 4.46 -0.27 22.12
CA PRO A 231 4.96 -0.58 23.46
C PRO A 231 4.21 0.08 24.60
N ARG A 232 3.60 1.24 24.33
CA ARG A 232 2.85 2.05 25.31
C ARG A 232 1.37 2.15 24.95
N ALA A 233 0.81 1.11 24.32
CA ALA A 233 -0.63 0.97 24.18
C ALA A 233 -1.30 0.96 25.56
N VAL A 234 -2.11 1.98 25.82
CA VAL A 234 -2.98 2.04 26.99
C VAL A 234 -4.05 0.97 26.81
N SER A 235 -3.97 -0.09 27.61
CA SER A 235 -4.75 -1.32 27.44
C SER A 235 -4.98 -1.99 28.79
N THR A 236 -6.01 -2.84 28.85
CA THR A 236 -6.33 -3.63 30.06
C THR A 236 -5.15 -4.51 30.49
N ILE A 237 -4.47 -5.18 29.54
CA ILE A 237 -3.33 -6.04 29.88
C ILE A 237 -2.16 -5.23 30.44
N ALA A 238 -1.84 -4.07 29.86
CA ALA A 238 -0.75 -3.23 30.32
C ALA A 238 -0.97 -2.68 31.74
N ALA A 239 -2.23 -2.41 32.12
CA ALA A 239 -2.57 -1.96 33.47
C ALA A 239 -2.42 -3.08 34.54
N ALA A 240 -2.53 -4.35 34.13
CA ALA A 240 -2.42 -5.51 35.01
C ALA A 240 -0.96 -5.97 35.24
N GLU A 241 -0.01 -5.51 34.43
CA GLU A 241 1.40 -5.87 34.55
C GLU A 241 2.06 -5.17 35.75
N GLY A 242 2.31 -5.94 36.80
CA GLY A 242 3.05 -5.50 37.96
C GLY A 242 4.57 -5.54 37.73
N GLY A 243 5.12 -4.52 37.07
CA GLY A 243 6.56 -4.24 37.01
C GLY A 243 7.46 -5.35 36.42
N ASP A 244 8.76 -5.06 36.33
CA ASP A 244 9.77 -5.99 35.82
C ASP A 244 9.97 -7.16 36.80
N VAL A 245 9.40 -8.32 36.48
CA VAL A 245 9.82 -9.60 37.06
C VAL A 245 11.01 -10.09 36.23
N HIS A 246 12.21 -9.63 36.58
CA HIS A 246 13.45 -10.15 36.00
C HIS A 246 13.76 -11.57 36.51
N ASP A 247 14.34 -12.39 35.63
CA ASP A 247 14.79 -13.77 35.86
C ASP A 247 13.72 -14.82 36.18
N ASN A 248 12.83 -15.10 35.22
CA ASN A 248 12.07 -16.34 35.28
C ASN A 248 11.99 -17.04 33.92
N THR A 249 12.56 -18.24 33.81
CA THR A 249 12.38 -19.10 32.65
C THR A 249 11.06 -19.86 32.81
N LEU A 250 10.11 -19.64 31.91
CA LEU A 250 8.84 -20.38 31.91
C LEU A 250 8.91 -21.45 30.82
N PHE A 251 8.76 -22.73 31.18
CA PHE A 251 8.83 -23.86 30.24
C PHE A 251 10.11 -23.93 29.35
N GLY A 252 11.24 -23.43 29.86
CA GLY A 252 12.51 -23.44 29.12
C GLY A 252 12.66 -22.30 28.08
N VAL A 253 11.72 -21.35 28.04
CA VAL A 253 11.74 -20.16 27.19
C VAL A 253 11.98 -18.93 28.06
N GLU A 254 12.77 -17.97 27.57
CA GLU A 254 12.95 -16.69 28.26
C GLU A 254 11.59 -15.98 28.40
N LYS A 255 11.33 -15.34 29.56
CA LYS A 255 10.05 -14.68 29.84
C LYS A 255 9.58 -13.78 28.70
N GLN A 256 10.48 -12.95 28.16
CA GLN A 256 10.16 -12.03 27.08
C GLN A 256 9.62 -12.76 25.83
N GLN A 257 10.28 -13.85 25.43
CA GLN A 257 9.85 -14.67 24.30
C GLN A 257 8.52 -15.40 24.58
N ALA A 258 8.30 -15.83 25.83
CA ALA A 258 7.06 -16.47 26.23
C ALA A 258 5.87 -15.49 26.24
N ASP A 259 6.09 -14.27 26.74
CA ASP A 259 5.12 -13.17 26.72
C ASP A 259 4.78 -12.78 25.28
N ASP A 260 5.79 -12.67 24.44
CA ASP A 260 5.67 -12.39 23.01
C ASP A 260 4.81 -13.45 22.28
N LEU A 261 5.08 -14.73 22.53
CA LEU A 261 4.27 -15.81 21.96
C LEU A 261 2.82 -15.79 22.49
N ALA A 262 2.63 -15.54 23.78
CA ALA A 262 1.31 -15.45 24.39
C ALA A 262 0.49 -14.30 23.80
N ASP A 263 1.11 -13.14 23.61
CA ASP A 263 0.50 -11.99 22.96
C ASP A 263 0.14 -12.29 21.51
N LEU A 264 1.00 -12.97 20.75
CA LEU A 264 0.70 -13.34 19.35
C LEU A 264 -0.49 -14.31 19.26
N VAL A 265 -0.54 -15.30 20.16
CA VAL A 265 -1.68 -16.22 20.25
C VAL A 265 -2.96 -15.45 20.62
N THR A 266 -2.86 -14.53 21.58
CA THR A 266 -3.98 -13.68 21.99
C THR A 266 -4.43 -12.75 20.86
N PHE A 267 -3.50 -12.19 20.10
CA PHE A 267 -3.77 -11.38 18.92
C PHE A 267 -4.59 -12.17 17.91
N LEU A 268 -4.10 -13.35 17.50
CA LEU A 268 -4.81 -14.19 16.54
C LEU A 268 -6.18 -14.65 17.05
N HIS A 269 -6.31 -14.97 18.34
CA HIS A 269 -7.55 -15.43 18.95
C HIS A 269 -8.60 -14.31 19.11
N THR A 270 -8.17 -13.06 19.20
CA THR A 270 -9.05 -11.91 19.42
C THR A 270 -9.41 -11.18 18.12
N ILE A 271 -8.92 -11.60 16.94
CA ILE A 271 -9.44 -11.15 15.64
C ILE A 271 -10.85 -11.75 15.42
N ARG A 272 -11.81 -11.24 16.21
CA ARG A 272 -13.24 -11.58 16.24
C ARG A 272 -14.08 -10.31 16.31
N TRP A 273 -13.77 -9.39 15.42
CA TRP A 273 -14.22 -8.02 15.48
C TRP A 273 -15.69 -7.91 15.03
N PRO A 274 -16.61 -7.42 15.88
CA PRO A 274 -17.96 -7.13 15.43
C PRO A 274 -17.96 -5.92 14.49
N VAL A 275 -18.80 -5.97 13.45
CA VAL A 275 -19.04 -4.79 12.60
C VAL A 275 -19.85 -3.78 13.40
N GLN A 276 -19.26 -2.62 13.66
CA GLN A 276 -19.83 -1.54 14.44
C GLN A 276 -20.44 -0.46 13.54
N ASP A 277 -19.80 -0.16 12.40
CA ASP A 277 -20.26 0.84 11.43
C ASP A 277 -20.57 0.18 10.08
N LYS A 278 -21.86 -0.11 9.86
CA LYS A 278 -22.34 -0.74 8.63
C LYS A 278 -22.28 0.20 7.42
N ALA A 279 -22.38 1.51 7.64
CA ALA A 279 -22.30 2.48 6.54
C ALA A 279 -20.87 2.53 6.01
N LEU A 280 -19.89 2.63 6.92
CA LEU A 280 -18.47 2.58 6.57
C LEU A 280 -18.08 1.24 5.93
N TRP A 281 -18.66 0.12 6.39
CA TRP A 281 -18.47 -1.19 5.76
C TRP A 281 -19.02 -1.25 4.33
N ALA A 282 -20.18 -0.65 4.06
CA ALA A 282 -20.73 -0.59 2.70
C ALA A 282 -19.83 0.23 1.75
N GLU A 283 -19.17 1.27 2.24
CA GLU A 283 -18.20 2.05 1.46
C GLU A 283 -16.98 1.22 1.02
N VAL A 284 -16.56 0.21 1.80
CA VAL A 284 -15.46 -0.69 1.42
C VAL A 284 -15.75 -1.35 0.07
N ARG A 285 -16.96 -1.90 -0.12
CA ARG A 285 -17.37 -2.50 -1.40
C ARG A 285 -17.31 -1.50 -2.55
N ASN A 286 -17.74 -0.26 -2.30
CA ASN A 286 -17.70 0.80 -3.30
C ASN A 286 -16.27 1.14 -3.71
N HIS A 287 -15.36 1.30 -2.75
CA HIS A 287 -13.95 1.55 -3.04
C HIS A 287 -13.31 0.39 -3.83
N LEU A 288 -13.57 -0.87 -3.45
CA LEU A 288 -13.07 -2.03 -4.20
C LEU A 288 -13.57 -2.06 -5.65
N LYS A 289 -14.82 -1.68 -5.91
CA LYS A 289 -15.36 -1.55 -7.28
C LYS A 289 -14.73 -0.37 -8.03
N THR A 290 -14.47 0.74 -7.34
CA THR A 290 -13.76 1.89 -7.91
C THR A 290 -12.34 1.51 -8.35
N VAL A 291 -11.60 0.71 -7.56
CA VAL A 291 -10.27 0.18 -7.94
C VAL A 291 -10.36 -0.56 -9.27
N ILE A 292 -11.28 -1.51 -9.40
CA ILE A 292 -11.46 -2.30 -10.63
C ILE A 292 -11.78 -1.40 -11.84
N ALA A 293 -12.67 -0.42 -11.66
CA ALA A 293 -13.05 0.51 -12.72
C ALA A 293 -11.89 1.40 -13.16
N LEU A 294 -11.10 1.91 -12.21
CA LEU A 294 -9.91 2.73 -12.48
C LEU A 294 -8.82 1.90 -13.16
N ASN A 295 -8.58 0.67 -12.70
CA ASN A 295 -7.59 -0.23 -13.28
C ASN A 295 -7.85 -0.48 -14.78
N ARG A 296 -9.11 -0.75 -15.15
CA ARG A 296 -9.52 -0.87 -16.57
C ARG A 296 -9.25 0.40 -17.36
N GLN A 297 -9.47 1.57 -16.76
CA GLN A 297 -9.17 2.86 -17.41
C GLN A 297 -7.67 3.05 -17.59
N THR A 298 -6.85 2.75 -16.58
CA THR A 298 -5.39 2.78 -16.64
C THR A 298 -4.87 1.98 -17.82
N TRP A 299 -5.22 0.69 -17.91
CA TRP A 299 -4.75 -0.16 -19.02
C TRP A 299 -5.32 0.24 -20.38
N THR A 300 -6.51 0.84 -20.42
CA THR A 300 -7.07 1.40 -21.66
C THR A 300 -6.31 2.63 -22.14
N LEU A 301 -5.78 3.45 -21.23
CA LEU A 301 -4.95 4.61 -21.54
C LEU A 301 -3.56 4.16 -21.99
N ILE A 302 -2.91 3.27 -21.24
CA ILE A 302 -1.61 2.68 -21.59
C ILE A 302 -1.63 2.02 -22.96
N GLY A 303 -2.70 1.28 -23.28
CA GLY A 303 -2.85 0.66 -24.60
C GLY A 303 -2.89 1.65 -25.78
N LYS A 304 -3.15 2.94 -25.52
CA LYS A 304 -3.20 4.02 -26.51
C LYS A 304 -1.92 4.86 -26.55
N GLU A 305 -1.05 4.73 -25.56
CA GLU A 305 0.21 5.48 -25.50
C GLU A 305 1.13 5.12 -26.67
N THR A 306 1.93 6.12 -27.06
CA THR A 306 2.88 6.00 -28.17
C THR A 306 4.28 6.46 -27.79
N ASP A 307 4.40 7.21 -26.69
CA ASP A 307 5.66 7.56 -26.07
C ASP A 307 6.25 6.39 -25.27
N ASP A 308 7.54 6.50 -24.99
CA ASP A 308 8.32 5.54 -24.23
C ASP A 308 9.37 6.33 -23.45
N ASP A 309 8.92 7.06 -22.43
CA ASP A 309 9.71 8.04 -21.68
C ASP A 309 9.63 7.85 -20.17
N HIS A 310 10.41 6.88 -19.65
CA HIS A 310 10.53 6.62 -18.20
C HIS A 310 9.19 6.30 -17.54
N GLU A 311 8.44 5.37 -18.15
CA GLU A 311 7.07 5.08 -17.72
C GLU A 311 7.04 4.45 -16.33
N TRP A 312 6.17 4.98 -15.48
CA TRP A 312 5.89 4.38 -14.18
C TRP A 312 5.26 3.00 -14.36
N LEU A 313 4.22 2.91 -15.20
CA LEU A 313 3.56 1.66 -15.58
C LEU A 313 3.64 1.49 -17.12
N PRO A 314 4.65 0.78 -17.64
CA PRO A 314 4.84 0.62 -19.07
C PRO A 314 3.81 -0.36 -19.66
N GLY A 315 3.30 -0.02 -20.82
CA GLY A 315 2.59 -0.93 -21.71
C GLY A 315 3.52 -1.94 -22.40
N PRO A 316 2.96 -2.97 -23.06
CA PRO A 316 3.74 -4.12 -23.55
C PRO A 316 4.79 -3.83 -24.62
N ARG A 317 4.71 -2.65 -25.25
CA ARG A 317 5.62 -2.22 -26.32
C ARG A 317 6.66 -1.20 -25.85
N GLN A 318 6.46 -0.61 -24.68
CA GLN A 318 7.37 0.36 -24.07
C GLN A 318 8.55 -0.37 -23.42
N LYS A 319 9.74 0.22 -23.53
CA LYS A 319 11.01 -0.36 -23.04
C LYS A 319 11.64 0.45 -21.92
N SER A 320 11.15 1.65 -21.68
CA SER A 320 11.68 2.61 -20.71
C SER A 320 11.04 2.50 -19.33
N GLY A 321 10.37 1.39 -19.01
CA GLY A 321 9.79 1.16 -17.69
C GLY A 321 10.81 1.33 -16.57
N VAL A 322 10.45 2.10 -15.54
CA VAL A 322 11.37 2.44 -14.42
C VAL A 322 11.65 1.26 -13.49
N LEU A 323 10.87 0.17 -13.61
CA LEU A 323 11.06 -1.09 -12.89
C LEU A 323 11.31 -2.25 -13.88
N PRO A 324 12.50 -2.35 -14.49
CA PRO A 324 12.77 -3.30 -15.59
C PRO A 324 12.72 -4.78 -15.19
N SER A 325 12.65 -5.10 -13.89
CA SER A 325 12.40 -6.46 -13.39
C SER A 325 10.97 -6.94 -13.62
N PHE A 326 10.02 -6.02 -13.83
CA PHE A 326 8.64 -6.35 -14.18
C PHE A 326 8.47 -6.32 -15.69
N ASN A 327 8.44 -7.50 -16.29
CA ASN A 327 8.13 -7.64 -17.71
C ASN A 327 6.61 -7.55 -17.90
N VAL A 328 6.13 -6.47 -18.53
CA VAL A 328 4.71 -6.25 -18.83
C VAL A 328 4.41 -6.78 -20.22
N THR A 329 3.53 -7.78 -20.33
CA THR A 329 3.14 -8.40 -21.60
C THR A 329 1.63 -8.28 -21.80
N GLU A 330 1.16 -8.35 -23.05
CA GLU A 330 -0.28 -8.36 -23.36
C GLU A 330 -1.01 -9.49 -22.62
N GLU A 331 -0.41 -10.70 -22.57
CA GLU A 331 -0.95 -11.85 -21.84
C GLU A 331 -1.11 -11.59 -20.34
N ARG A 332 -0.13 -10.92 -19.70
CA ARG A 332 -0.21 -10.57 -18.27
C ARG A 332 -1.30 -9.54 -18.00
N ILE A 333 -1.44 -8.54 -18.86
CA ILE A 333 -2.49 -7.53 -18.74
C ILE A 333 -3.87 -8.18 -18.92
N GLU A 334 -4.04 -9.03 -19.94
CA GLU A 334 -5.31 -9.74 -20.18
C GLU A 334 -5.68 -10.65 -19.00
N ALA A 335 -4.72 -11.43 -18.49
CA ALA A 335 -4.92 -12.28 -17.32
C ALA A 335 -5.29 -11.47 -16.06
N TRP A 336 -4.64 -10.33 -15.85
CA TRP A 336 -4.95 -9.41 -14.76
C TRP A 336 -6.37 -8.83 -14.86
N LEU A 337 -6.74 -8.26 -16.01
CA LEU A 337 -8.07 -7.71 -16.25
C LEU A 337 -9.18 -8.78 -16.17
N GLY A 338 -8.87 -10.01 -16.60
CA GLY A 338 -9.73 -11.17 -16.43
C GLY A 338 -9.95 -11.51 -14.95
N LEU A 339 -8.89 -11.49 -14.13
CA LEU A 339 -8.99 -11.69 -12.70
C LEU A 339 -9.83 -10.59 -12.02
N LEU A 340 -9.61 -9.32 -12.36
CA LEU A 340 -10.40 -8.21 -11.82
C LEU A 340 -11.89 -8.33 -12.15
N SER A 341 -12.22 -8.83 -13.34
CA SER A 341 -13.62 -9.07 -13.74
C SER A 341 -14.28 -10.18 -12.92
N ARG A 342 -13.51 -11.19 -12.49
CA ARG A 342 -13.98 -12.23 -11.56
C ARG A 342 -14.13 -11.71 -10.15
N PHE A 343 -13.18 -10.89 -9.69
CA PHE A 343 -13.27 -10.23 -8.40
C PHE A 343 -14.52 -9.33 -8.32
N GLU A 344 -14.80 -8.55 -9.37
CA GLU A 344 -16.03 -7.76 -9.48
C GLU A 344 -17.29 -8.64 -9.48
N ALA A 345 -17.30 -9.75 -10.22
CA ALA A 345 -18.41 -10.70 -10.19
C ALA A 345 -18.62 -11.30 -8.79
N ALA A 346 -17.55 -11.53 -8.03
CA ALA A 346 -17.64 -11.97 -6.65
C ALA A 346 -18.21 -10.89 -5.73
N LEU A 347 -17.72 -9.65 -5.84
CA LEU A 347 -18.28 -8.50 -5.12
C LEU A 347 -19.76 -8.29 -5.45
N ASP A 348 -20.23 -8.64 -6.64
CA ASP A 348 -21.64 -8.58 -7.05
C ASP A 348 -22.47 -9.81 -6.67
N GLY A 349 -21.87 -10.84 -6.05
CA GLY A 349 -22.55 -12.10 -5.70
C GLY A 349 -22.87 -13.00 -6.92
N ARG A 350 -22.38 -12.65 -8.11
CA ARG A 350 -22.56 -13.42 -9.35
C ARG A 350 -21.58 -14.59 -9.47
N LEU A 351 -20.47 -14.54 -8.75
CA LEU A 351 -19.46 -15.60 -8.64
C LEU A 351 -19.15 -15.87 -7.18
N LEU A 352 -19.35 -17.10 -6.72
CA LEU A 352 -19.17 -17.44 -5.32
C LEU A 352 -17.72 -17.88 -5.03
N ILE A 353 -17.22 -17.57 -3.84
CA ILE A 353 -15.88 -17.97 -3.40
C ILE A 353 -15.93 -19.39 -2.81
N PRO A 354 -15.06 -20.32 -3.25
CA PRO A 354 -15.05 -21.67 -2.71
C PRO A 354 -14.52 -21.70 -1.28
N HIS A 355 -15.02 -22.65 -0.50
CA HIS A 355 -14.44 -23.01 0.80
C HIS A 355 -14.39 -24.53 0.90
N TRP A 356 -13.23 -25.11 1.22
CA TRP A 356 -12.97 -26.56 1.11
C TRP A 356 -13.91 -27.45 1.93
N ARG A 357 -14.57 -26.88 2.94
CA ARG A 357 -15.53 -27.57 3.82
C ARG A 357 -16.95 -27.70 3.24
N PHE A 358 -17.31 -26.90 2.24
CA PHE A 358 -18.70 -26.78 1.78
C PHE A 358 -18.84 -27.12 0.30
N SER A 359 -19.97 -27.71 -0.07
CA SER A 359 -20.36 -27.90 -1.48
C SER A 359 -20.96 -26.63 -2.11
N LYS A 360 -21.47 -25.72 -1.27
CA LYS A 360 -21.95 -24.39 -1.65
C LYS A 360 -20.79 -23.38 -1.65
N GLY A 361 -20.94 -22.30 -2.40
CA GLY A 361 -19.97 -21.20 -2.41
C GLY A 361 -20.35 -20.09 -1.43
N ILE A 362 -19.37 -19.26 -1.07
CA ILE A 362 -19.54 -18.06 -0.23
C ILE A 362 -19.93 -16.88 -1.12
N ASP A 363 -21.04 -16.25 -0.78
CA ASP A 363 -21.58 -15.07 -1.46
C ASP A 363 -21.04 -13.79 -0.84
N ILE A 364 -20.07 -13.17 -1.51
CA ILE A 364 -19.40 -11.95 -1.02
C ILE A 364 -20.33 -10.74 -0.99
N ALA A 365 -21.37 -10.69 -1.83
CA ALA A 365 -22.34 -9.60 -1.76
C ALA A 365 -23.05 -9.60 -0.39
N LYS A 366 -23.43 -10.78 0.12
CA LYS A 366 -24.06 -10.90 1.45
C LYS A 366 -23.15 -10.47 2.60
N LEU A 367 -21.83 -10.58 2.47
CA LEU A 367 -20.89 -10.08 3.50
C LEU A 367 -21.03 -8.56 3.67
N PHE A 368 -21.34 -7.84 2.59
CA PHE A 368 -21.53 -6.39 2.62
C PHE A 368 -22.97 -6.00 2.93
N ASP A 369 -23.95 -6.75 2.43
CA ASP A 369 -25.38 -6.43 2.58
C ASP A 369 -25.91 -6.79 3.98
N GLU A 370 -25.37 -7.85 4.60
CA GLU A 370 -25.78 -8.39 5.90
C GLU A 370 -24.57 -8.65 6.83
N PRO A 371 -23.77 -7.62 7.16
CA PRO A 371 -22.52 -7.81 7.88
C PRO A 371 -22.74 -8.42 9.27
N GLN A 372 -21.99 -9.49 9.56
CA GLN A 372 -21.82 -10.10 10.88
C GLN A 372 -20.40 -9.84 11.40
N SER A 373 -20.10 -10.26 12.63
CA SER A 373 -18.75 -10.20 13.18
C SER A 373 -17.74 -10.96 12.31
N PHE A 374 -16.57 -10.36 12.11
CA PHE A 374 -15.43 -10.97 11.44
C PHE A 374 -14.59 -11.75 12.46
N ASP A 375 -14.68 -13.08 12.44
CA ASP A 375 -13.82 -13.96 13.25
C ASP A 375 -12.85 -14.73 12.35
N LEU A 376 -11.56 -14.38 12.42
CA LEU A 376 -10.52 -14.95 11.56
C LEU A 376 -10.46 -16.47 11.66
N ILE A 377 -10.51 -17.01 12.88
CA ILE A 377 -10.38 -18.45 13.11
C ILE A 377 -11.62 -19.18 12.59
N LEU A 378 -12.81 -18.63 12.81
CA LEU A 378 -14.06 -19.20 12.33
C LEU A 378 -14.28 -19.00 10.82
N TRP A 379 -13.68 -17.96 10.21
CA TRP A 379 -13.62 -17.79 8.76
C TRP A 379 -12.72 -18.85 8.13
N VAL A 380 -11.50 -19.02 8.67
CA VAL A 380 -10.55 -20.02 8.19
C VAL A 380 -11.10 -21.44 8.40
N THR A 381 -11.77 -21.73 9.51
CA THR A 381 -12.27 -23.10 9.78
C THR A 381 -13.65 -23.38 9.18
N GLY A 382 -14.34 -22.35 8.69
CA GLY A 382 -15.62 -22.41 7.98
C GLY A 382 -16.89 -21.97 8.71
N PRO A 383 -17.06 -22.07 10.05
CA PRO A 383 -18.32 -21.70 10.71
C PRO A 383 -18.81 -20.27 10.42
N ALA A 384 -17.91 -19.28 10.33
CA ALA A 384 -18.30 -17.90 10.05
C ALA A 384 -18.85 -17.70 8.62
N ALA A 385 -18.57 -18.64 7.71
CA ALA A 385 -19.07 -18.58 6.34
C ALA A 385 -20.53 -19.06 6.19
N LEU A 386 -21.08 -19.77 7.19
CA LEU A 386 -22.41 -20.41 7.11
C LEU A 386 -23.55 -19.47 6.68
N PRO A 387 -23.68 -18.23 7.22
CA PRO A 387 -24.75 -17.30 6.82
C PRO A 387 -24.67 -16.89 5.34
N TYR A 388 -23.49 -16.99 4.76
CA TYR A 388 -23.17 -16.47 3.43
C TYR A 388 -23.10 -17.58 2.37
N LEU A 389 -23.43 -18.82 2.71
CA LEU A 389 -23.46 -19.89 1.72
C LEU A 389 -24.64 -19.72 0.77
N SER A 390 -24.35 -19.76 -0.53
CA SER A 390 -25.33 -19.65 -1.62
C SER A 390 -25.10 -20.77 -2.65
N GLU A 391 -26.14 -21.07 -3.42
CA GLU A 391 -26.03 -21.91 -4.62
C GLU A 391 -25.77 -21.01 -5.83
N GLY A 392 -24.89 -21.44 -6.74
CA GLY A 392 -24.54 -20.66 -7.92
C GLY A 392 -23.18 -21.03 -8.50
N PRO A 393 -22.73 -20.31 -9.53
CA PRO A 393 -21.39 -20.47 -10.09
C PRO A 393 -20.32 -20.20 -9.01
N VAL A 394 -19.40 -21.14 -8.83
CA VAL A 394 -18.28 -21.02 -7.88
C VAL A 394 -16.99 -20.80 -8.67
N MET A 395 -16.11 -19.94 -8.16
CA MET A 395 -14.77 -19.74 -8.74
C MET A 395 -14.00 -21.07 -8.76
N ALA A 396 -13.43 -21.41 -9.91
CA ALA A 396 -12.75 -22.69 -10.09
C ALA A 396 -11.29 -22.62 -9.58
N GLY A 397 -10.86 -23.62 -8.81
CA GLY A 397 -9.53 -23.61 -8.20
C GLY A 397 -8.36 -23.83 -9.16
N ASN A 398 -8.58 -24.43 -10.34
CA ASN A 398 -7.55 -24.66 -11.34
C ASN A 398 -7.09 -23.37 -12.06
N GLU A 399 -7.95 -22.35 -12.09
CA GLU A 399 -7.67 -21.05 -12.69
C GLU A 399 -6.59 -20.29 -11.90
N TRP A 400 -6.54 -20.47 -10.59
CA TRP A 400 -5.51 -19.84 -9.74
C TRP A 400 -4.10 -20.27 -10.12
N ASN A 401 -3.90 -21.56 -10.39
CA ASN A 401 -2.60 -22.08 -10.81
C ASN A 401 -2.17 -21.53 -12.17
N GLN A 402 -3.12 -21.28 -13.08
CA GLN A 402 -2.84 -20.67 -14.39
C GLN A 402 -2.41 -19.21 -14.24
N ILE A 403 -3.11 -18.45 -13.39
CA ILE A 403 -2.72 -17.06 -13.08
C ILE A 403 -1.32 -17.03 -12.46
N LEU A 404 -1.05 -17.84 -11.43
CA LEU A 404 0.27 -17.89 -10.81
C LEU A 404 1.39 -18.24 -11.81
N ALA A 405 1.11 -19.10 -12.79
CA ALA A 405 2.05 -19.45 -13.84
C ALA A 405 2.34 -18.28 -14.80
N ILE A 406 1.33 -17.51 -15.21
CA ILE A 406 1.48 -16.32 -16.08
C ILE A 406 2.35 -15.24 -15.42
N PHE A 407 2.22 -15.10 -14.09
CA PHE A 407 3.02 -14.18 -13.29
C PHE A 407 4.34 -14.80 -12.77
N GLU A 408 4.69 -16.02 -13.21
CA GLU A 408 5.94 -16.71 -12.85
C GLU A 408 6.20 -16.78 -11.33
N GLY A 409 5.14 -16.93 -10.53
CA GLY A 409 5.23 -16.94 -9.06
C GLY A 409 5.38 -15.56 -8.40
N ASN A 410 5.48 -14.47 -9.17
CA ASN A 410 5.58 -13.09 -8.67
C ASN A 410 4.23 -12.37 -8.55
N PHE A 411 3.13 -13.12 -8.51
CA PHE A 411 1.77 -12.57 -8.55
C PHE A 411 1.54 -11.42 -7.55
N ALA A 412 2.00 -11.54 -6.30
CA ALA A 412 1.78 -10.49 -5.29
C ALA A 412 2.47 -9.16 -5.65
N ALA A 413 3.68 -9.22 -6.20
CA ALA A 413 4.42 -8.04 -6.62
C ALA A 413 3.77 -7.38 -7.84
N TYR A 414 3.30 -8.19 -8.80
CA TYR A 414 2.51 -7.68 -9.93
C TYR A 414 1.15 -7.18 -9.48
N ALA A 415 0.48 -7.81 -8.51
CA ALA A 415 -0.79 -7.35 -7.99
C ALA A 415 -0.64 -6.01 -7.27
N PHE A 416 0.48 -5.75 -6.60
CA PHE A 416 0.81 -4.40 -6.19
C PHE A 416 0.97 -3.53 -7.45
N TYR A 417 1.98 -3.79 -8.28
CA TYR A 417 2.36 -2.89 -9.37
C TYR A 417 1.23 -2.58 -10.38
N PHE A 418 0.40 -3.56 -10.75
CA PHE A 418 -0.66 -3.42 -11.75
C PHE A 418 -1.93 -2.78 -11.22
N ASN A 419 -2.14 -2.69 -9.90
CA ASN A 419 -3.41 -2.27 -9.30
C ASN A 419 -3.73 -0.79 -9.50
#